data_AF-A0A958B3D1-F1
#
_entry.id   AF-A0A958B3D1-F1
#
_cell.length_a   1.000
_cell.length_b   1.000
_cell.length_c   1.000
_cell.angle_alpha   90.00
_cell.angle_beta   90.00
_cell.angle_gamma   90.00
#
_symmetry.space_group_name_H-M   'P 1'
#
loop_
_entity.id
_entity.type
_entity.pdbx_description
1 polymer ?
#
loop_
_entity_poly.entity_id
_entity_poly.type
_entity_poly.pdbx_seq_one_letter_code
_entity_poly.pdbx_strand_id
1 'polypeptide(L)'
;MFVRPDNWNQMTPLERRKARLDAWQNAPVEFVSPEAEAAYKVRIERLRKIYDMEPHDRPIADPFMGASEYIVRRKGVQGTDLVYNHEKLREPLLEFHREFQPDVAVGVLPYPGRSWDLLDFKLYVWGGQKLPDNLVIQAVEGEYMMPD
;
A
#
# COMPACT_ATOMS: atom_id res chain seq x y z
N MET A 1 -1.00 2.47 -19.39
CA MET A 1 -1.01 0.99 -19.28
C MET A 1 0.19 0.45 -20.06
N PHE A 2 0.94 -0.53 -19.54
CA PHE A 2 2.12 -1.07 -20.22
C PHE A 2 1.72 -1.76 -21.53
N VAL A 3 2.30 -1.32 -22.65
CA VAL A 3 2.14 -1.96 -23.96
C VAL A 3 3.36 -2.84 -24.20
N ARG A 4 3.13 -4.11 -24.51
CA ARG A 4 4.22 -5.04 -24.84
C ARG A 4 4.81 -4.65 -26.20
N PRO A 5 6.14 -4.55 -26.32
CA PRO A 5 6.78 -4.36 -27.62
C PRO A 5 6.59 -5.62 -28.49
N ASP A 6 6.65 -5.46 -29.81
CA ASP A 6 6.40 -6.54 -30.77
C ASP A 6 7.35 -7.74 -30.58
N ASN A 7 8.58 -7.49 -30.14
CA ASN A 7 9.59 -8.51 -29.87
C ASN A 7 9.47 -9.17 -28.48
N TRP A 8 8.38 -8.95 -27.73
CA TRP A 8 8.21 -9.43 -26.35
C TRP A 8 8.57 -10.91 -26.13
N ASN A 9 8.16 -11.77 -27.06
CA ASN A 9 8.38 -13.22 -26.96
C ASN A 9 9.85 -13.62 -27.17
N GLN A 10 10.66 -12.75 -27.79
CA GLN A 10 12.10 -12.94 -28.02
C GLN A 10 12.94 -12.40 -26.86
N MET A 11 12.38 -11.51 -26.03
CA MET A 11 13.06 -10.93 -24.87
C MET A 11 13.25 -11.95 -23.75
N THR A 12 14.42 -11.91 -23.12
CA THR A 12 14.75 -12.60 -21.88
C THR A 12 13.89 -12.09 -20.70
N PRO A 13 13.83 -12.84 -19.58
CA PRO A 13 13.14 -12.37 -18.37
C PRO A 13 13.64 -11.02 -17.85
N LEU A 14 14.95 -10.74 -17.94
CA LEU A 14 15.55 -9.47 -17.50
C LEU A 14 15.18 -8.31 -18.42
N GLU A 15 15.18 -8.51 -19.74
CA GLU A 15 14.72 -7.48 -20.68
C GLU A 15 13.24 -7.17 -20.49
N ARG A 16 12.40 -8.19 -20.29
CA ARG A 16 10.97 -8.00 -19.99
C ARG A 16 10.75 -7.24 -18.68
N ARG A 17 11.57 -7.53 -17.67
CA ARG A 17 11.57 -6.80 -16.38
C ARG A 17 11.95 -5.35 -16.61
N LYS A 18 13.04 -5.08 -17.32
CA LYS A 18 13.50 -3.73 -17.67
C LYS A 18 12.40 -2.95 -18.41
N ALA A 19 11.79 -3.53 -19.44
CA ALA A 19 10.74 -2.87 -20.20
C ALA A 19 9.53 -2.48 -19.35
N ARG A 20 9.12 -3.33 -18.40
CA ARG A 20 8.03 -3.00 -17.46
C ARG A 20 8.42 -1.88 -16.50
N LEU A 21 9.63 -1.93 -15.95
CA LEU A 21 10.13 -0.90 -15.03
C LEU A 21 10.34 0.44 -15.75
N ASP A 22 10.82 0.43 -16.99
CA ASP A 22 10.97 1.64 -17.81
C ASP A 22 9.61 2.29 -18.08
N ALA A 23 8.61 1.48 -18.45
CA ALA A 23 7.26 1.99 -18.68
C ALA A 23 6.57 2.47 -17.39
N TRP A 24 6.86 1.86 -16.24
CA TRP A 24 6.36 2.29 -14.95
C TRP A 24 7.01 3.60 -14.50
N GLN A 25 8.34 3.72 -14.61
CA GLN A 25 9.09 4.93 -14.22
C GLN A 25 8.71 6.15 -15.06
N ASN A 26 8.39 5.93 -16.34
CA ASN A 26 8.07 6.98 -17.30
C ASN A 26 6.56 7.02 -17.62
N ALA A 27 5.71 6.54 -16.71
CA ALA A 27 4.27 6.65 -16.88
C ALA A 27 3.87 8.13 -17.03
N PRO A 28 2.97 8.48 -17.98
CA PRO A 28 2.55 9.85 -18.16
C PRO A 28 1.71 10.28 -16.95
N VAL A 29 2.25 11.23 -16.18
CA VAL A 29 1.62 11.81 -15.00
C VAL A 29 1.49 13.32 -15.23
N GLU A 30 0.29 13.84 -15.01
CA GLU A 30 0.07 15.29 -14.96
C GLU A 30 0.42 15.80 -13.56
N PHE A 31 1.45 16.65 -13.48
CA PHE A 31 1.90 17.22 -12.22
C PHE A 31 1.25 18.57 -11.98
N VAL A 32 0.85 18.82 -10.74
CA VAL A 32 0.25 20.10 -10.32
C VAL A 32 1.23 21.27 -10.34
N SER A 33 2.54 20.99 -10.33
CA SER A 33 3.60 22.00 -10.43
C SER A 33 4.94 21.38 -10.86
N PRO A 34 5.90 22.20 -11.35
CA PRO A 34 7.26 21.74 -11.63
C PRO A 34 7.99 21.15 -10.42
N GLU A 35 7.74 21.68 -9.22
CA GLU A 35 8.33 21.19 -7.97
C GLU A 35 7.82 19.78 -7.63
N ALA A 36 6.52 19.53 -7.86
CA ALA A 36 5.93 18.21 -7.68
C ALA A 36 6.53 17.18 -8.65
N GLU A 37 6.74 17.56 -9.91
CA GLU A 37 7.41 16.72 -10.91
C GLU A 37 8.86 16.40 -10.51
N ALA A 38 9.64 17.41 -10.11
CA ALA A 38 11.01 17.23 -9.68
C ALA A 38 11.11 16.29 -8.47
N ALA A 39 10.24 16.50 -7.46
CA ALA A 39 10.21 15.67 -6.27
C ALA A 39 9.75 14.23 -6.56
N TYR A 40 8.85 14.03 -7.53
CA TYR A 40 8.48 12.70 -8.01
C TYR A 40 9.64 11.99 -8.69
N LYS A 41 10.33 12.66 -9.63
CA LYS A 41 11.47 12.11 -10.38
C LYS A 41 12.57 11.62 -9.45
N VAL A 42 12.92 12.40 -8.42
CA VAL A 42 13.89 11.99 -7.41
C VAL A 42 13.50 10.69 -6.69
N ARG A 43 12.24 10.57 -6.25
CA ARG A 43 11.75 9.39 -5.52
C ARG A 43 11.67 8.15 -6.40
N ILE A 44 11.11 8.29 -7.61
CA ILE A 44 10.96 7.14 -8.51
C ILE A 44 12.29 6.66 -9.08
N GLU A 45 13.26 7.55 -9.29
CA GLU A 45 14.62 7.18 -9.66
C GLU A 45 15.31 6.40 -8.54
N ARG A 46 15.18 6.85 -7.28
CA ARG A 46 15.69 6.09 -6.12
C ARG A 46 15.10 4.69 -6.06
N LEU A 47 13.77 4.57 -6.20
CA LEU A 47 13.09 3.28 -6.19
C LEU A 47 13.55 2.39 -7.35
N ARG A 48 13.76 2.98 -8.54
CA ARG A 48 14.29 2.25 -9.69
C ARG A 48 15.69 1.70 -9.44
N LYS A 49 16.60 2.53 -8.92
CA LYS A 49 17.97 2.13 -8.58
C LYS A 49 18.01 0.98 -7.57
N ILE A 50 17.15 1.04 -6.55
CA ILE A 50 17.01 -0.05 -5.56
C ILE A 50 16.59 -1.35 -6.23
N TYR A 51 15.59 -1.31 -7.12
CA TYR A 51 15.18 -2.50 -7.85
C TYR A 51 16.29 -3.05 -8.75
N ASP A 52 17.08 -2.19 -9.40
CA ASP A 52 18.19 -2.63 -10.25
C ASP A 52 19.48 -2.95 -9.47
N MET A 53 19.44 -2.91 -8.13
CA MET A 53 20.58 -3.14 -7.25
C MET A 53 21.75 -2.20 -7.55
N GLU A 54 21.45 -0.99 -8.03
CA GLU A 54 22.42 0.06 -8.33
C GLU A 54 22.74 0.90 -7.08
N PRO A 55 23.91 1.56 -7.04
CA PRO A 55 24.21 2.56 -6.01
C PRO A 55 23.12 3.64 -5.94
N HIS A 56 22.64 3.90 -4.73
CA HIS A 56 21.58 4.86 -4.43
C HIS A 56 21.92 5.64 -3.17
N ASP A 57 21.30 6.80 -3.00
CA ASP A 57 21.64 7.78 -1.96
C ASP A 57 21.23 7.33 -0.55
N ARG A 58 20.09 6.64 -0.42
CA ARG A 58 19.60 6.08 0.85
C ARG A 58 18.51 5.01 0.65
N PRO A 59 18.29 4.11 1.64
CA PRO A 59 17.16 3.19 1.61
C PRO A 59 15.80 3.89 1.50
N ILE A 60 14.81 3.15 1.00
CA ILE A 60 13.40 3.56 1.00
C ILE A 60 12.72 3.04 2.27
N ALA A 61 11.95 3.91 2.91
CA ALA A 61 11.04 3.52 3.98
C ALA A 61 9.65 3.26 3.38
N ASP A 62 9.28 1.97 3.30
CA ASP A 62 7.94 1.53 2.91
C ASP A 62 7.19 0.98 4.14
N PRO A 63 6.17 1.70 4.66
CA PRO A 63 5.42 1.28 5.84
C PRO A 63 4.23 0.34 5.51
N PHE A 64 4.06 -0.10 4.26
CA PHE A 64 2.90 -0.88 3.81
C PHE A 64 2.67 -2.16 4.64
N MET A 65 3.74 -2.80 5.13
CA MET A 65 3.65 -3.96 6.01
C MET A 65 4.19 -3.65 7.41
N GLY A 66 3.29 -3.58 8.40
CA GLY A 66 3.62 -3.48 9.83
C GLY A 66 3.36 -2.12 10.49
N ALA A 67 3.27 -1.03 9.71
CA ALA A 67 3.06 0.32 10.27
C ALA A 67 1.94 1.12 9.58
N SER A 68 1.20 0.53 8.64
CA SER A 68 0.14 1.23 7.90
C SER A 68 -0.94 1.81 8.82
N GLU A 69 -1.31 1.12 9.90
CA GLU A 69 -2.29 1.66 10.86
C GLU A 69 -1.80 2.89 11.63
N TYR A 70 -0.49 3.03 11.87
CA TYR A 70 0.07 4.18 12.62
C TYR A 70 -0.38 5.52 12.02
N ILE A 71 -0.45 5.56 10.68
CA ILE A 71 -0.78 6.73 9.87
C ILE A 71 -2.13 7.33 10.25
N VAL A 72 -3.11 6.47 10.52
CA VAL A 72 -4.47 6.86 10.90
C VAL A 72 -4.63 6.92 12.41
N ARG A 73 -3.96 6.02 13.16
CA ARG A 73 -4.04 5.96 14.63
C ARG A 73 -3.49 7.22 15.30
N ARG A 74 -2.50 7.90 14.71
CA ARG A 74 -2.02 9.21 15.21
C ARG A 74 -3.10 10.30 15.25
N LYS A 75 -4.24 10.09 14.57
CA LYS A 75 -5.41 10.97 14.56
C LYS A 75 -6.59 10.39 15.34
N GLY A 76 -6.36 9.38 16.17
CA GLY A 76 -7.37 8.80 17.05
C GLY A 76 -8.31 7.78 16.38
N VAL A 77 -8.05 7.40 15.13
CA VAL A 77 -8.82 6.37 14.41
C VAL A 77 -8.73 5.04 15.16
N GLN A 78 -9.89 4.43 15.43
CA GLN A 78 -10.00 3.15 16.12
C GLN A 78 -10.08 1.97 15.14
N GLY A 79 -9.92 0.74 15.63
CA GLY A 79 -10.00 -0.45 14.79
C GLY A 79 -11.37 -0.64 14.15
N THR A 80 -12.45 -0.34 14.87
CA THR A 80 -13.81 -0.29 14.31
C THR A 80 -13.96 0.70 13.17
N ASP A 81 -13.21 1.81 13.16
CA ASP A 81 -13.24 2.76 12.05
C ASP A 81 -12.59 2.19 10.79
N LEU A 82 -11.49 1.43 10.93
CA LEU A 82 -10.86 0.70 9.82
C LEU A 82 -11.78 -0.38 9.23
N VAL A 83 -12.70 -0.92 10.03
CA VAL A 83 -13.63 -1.99 9.63
C VAL A 83 -14.95 -1.47 9.06
N TYR A 84 -15.49 -0.37 9.62
CA TYR A 84 -16.86 0.09 9.31
C TYR A 84 -16.97 1.53 8.82
N ASN A 85 -16.00 2.40 9.15
CA ASN A 85 -16.11 3.85 8.95
C ASN A 85 -15.01 4.38 8.00
N HIS A 86 -14.91 3.80 6.80
CA HIS A 86 -13.81 4.05 5.87
C HIS A 86 -13.63 5.52 5.47
N GLU A 87 -14.71 6.31 5.47
CA GLU A 87 -14.66 7.76 5.20
C GLU A 87 -13.73 8.51 6.17
N LYS A 88 -13.60 8.02 7.42
CA LYS A 88 -12.71 8.63 8.43
C LYS A 88 -11.23 8.44 8.13
N LEU A 89 -10.87 7.52 7.23
CA LEU A 89 -9.47 7.17 6.94
C LEU A 89 -8.79 8.18 6.00
N ARG A 90 -9.58 8.90 5.19
CA ARG A 90 -9.07 9.75 4.11
C ARG A 90 -8.20 10.90 4.62
N GLU A 91 -8.73 11.73 5.51
CA GLU A 91 -8.01 12.96 5.91
C GLU A 91 -6.71 12.66 6.67
N PRO A 92 -6.68 11.75 7.67
CA PRO A 92 -5.43 11.38 8.33
C PRO A 92 -4.35 10.86 7.36
N LEU A 93 -4.77 10.11 6.34
CA LEU A 93 -3.88 9.60 5.30
C LEU A 93 -3.29 10.74 4.46
N LEU A 94 -4.13 11.68 4.01
CA LEU A 94 -3.68 12.84 3.24
C LEU A 94 -2.76 13.76 4.05
N GLU A 95 -3.11 14.03 5.31
CA GLU A 95 -2.27 14.81 6.22
C GLU A 95 -0.89 14.17 6.41
N PHE A 96 -0.82 12.84 6.58
CA PHE A 96 0.46 12.14 6.68
C PHE A 96 1.32 12.31 5.42
N HIS A 97 0.73 12.19 4.22
CA HIS A 97 1.48 12.39 2.98
C HIS A 97 1.98 13.83 2.85
N ARG A 98 1.14 14.82 3.18
CA ARG A 98 1.53 16.24 3.16
C ARG A 98 2.68 16.52 4.12
N GLU A 99 2.61 15.99 5.34
CA GLU A 99 3.56 16.22 6.43
C GLU A 99 4.89 15.47 6.23
N PHE A 100 4.84 14.16 5.98
CA PHE A 100 6.03 13.30 5.97
C PHE A 100 6.62 13.07 4.58
N GLN A 101 5.87 13.36 3.51
CA GLN A 101 6.37 13.31 2.14
C GLN A 101 7.10 11.99 1.80
N PRO A 102 6.47 10.81 2.05
CA PRO A 102 7.13 9.51 2.00
C PRO A 102 7.72 9.19 0.62
N ASP A 103 8.66 8.23 0.59
CA ASP A 103 9.31 7.80 -0.66
C ASP A 103 8.36 7.09 -1.62
N VAL A 104 7.37 6.39 -1.06
CA VAL A 104 6.34 5.65 -1.79
C VAL A 104 4.96 6.08 -1.31
N ALA A 105 3.95 5.90 -2.17
CA ALA A 105 2.57 6.11 -1.77
C ALA A 105 2.22 5.11 -0.67
N VAL A 106 1.68 5.60 0.43
CA VAL A 106 1.32 4.78 1.57
C VAL A 106 -0.19 4.63 1.61
N GLY A 107 -0.65 3.42 1.93
CA GLY A 107 -2.06 3.12 2.12
C GLY A 107 -2.35 2.62 3.52
N VAL A 108 -3.62 2.71 3.92
CA VAL A 108 -4.17 1.90 5.01
C VAL A 108 -5.07 0.83 4.42
N LEU A 109 -5.26 -0.28 5.13
CA LEU A 109 -6.11 -1.38 4.70
C LEU A 109 -7.51 -1.23 5.31
N PRO A 110 -8.52 -0.74 4.55
CA PRO A 110 -9.91 -0.80 5.00
C PRO A 110 -10.42 -2.25 4.93
N TYR A 111 -10.99 -2.73 6.03
CA TYR A 111 -11.58 -4.07 6.09
C TYR A 111 -13.08 -4.02 5.78
N PRO A 112 -13.66 -5.01 5.09
CA PRO A 112 -15.05 -4.97 4.64
C PRO A 112 -16.02 -5.51 5.71
N GLY A 113 -16.07 -4.88 6.89
CA GLY A 113 -16.84 -5.37 8.04
C GLY A 113 -18.31 -5.67 7.74
N ARG A 114 -18.99 -4.79 7.00
CA ARG A 114 -20.41 -4.99 6.62
C ARG A 114 -20.61 -6.25 5.77
N SER A 115 -19.68 -6.54 4.86
CA SER A 115 -19.74 -7.75 4.05
C SER A 115 -19.45 -8.98 4.90
N TRP A 116 -18.54 -8.88 5.86
CA TRP A 116 -18.25 -9.96 6.81
C TRP A 116 -19.41 -10.29 7.74
N ASP A 117 -20.13 -9.27 8.22
CA ASP A 117 -21.35 -9.46 9.02
C ASP A 117 -22.42 -10.19 8.21
N LEU A 118 -22.65 -9.78 6.96
CA LEU A 118 -23.69 -10.36 6.10
C LEU A 118 -23.41 -11.83 5.76
N LEU A 119 -22.13 -12.17 5.56
CA LEU A 119 -21.69 -13.50 5.14
C LEU A 119 -21.37 -14.42 6.33
N ASP A 120 -21.50 -13.92 7.56
CA ASP A 120 -21.07 -14.64 8.78
C ASP A 120 -19.62 -15.16 8.64
N PHE A 121 -18.73 -14.24 8.23
CA PHE A 121 -17.35 -14.57 7.91
C PHE A 121 -16.61 -15.21 9.10
N LYS A 122 -15.93 -16.34 8.87
CA LYS A 122 -15.40 -17.20 9.94
C LYS A 122 -13.90 -17.12 10.19
N LEU A 123 -13.11 -16.72 9.20
CA LEU A 123 -11.65 -16.78 9.30
C LEU A 123 -11.05 -15.70 10.21
N TYR A 124 -11.78 -14.59 10.39
CA TYR A 124 -11.39 -13.48 11.26
C TYR A 124 -12.45 -13.22 12.31
N VAL A 125 -12.00 -12.66 13.43
CA VAL A 125 -12.81 -11.85 14.33
C VAL A 125 -12.33 -10.40 14.25
N TRP A 126 -13.21 -9.43 14.46
CA TRP A 126 -12.89 -8.01 14.23
C TRP A 126 -13.49 -7.07 15.28
N GLY A 127 -12.97 -5.83 15.30
CA GLY A 127 -13.44 -4.76 16.18
C GLY A 127 -14.90 -4.40 15.90
N GLY A 128 -15.71 -4.24 16.96
CA GLY A 128 -17.16 -4.03 16.85
C GLY A 128 -17.97 -5.33 16.73
N GLN A 129 -17.29 -6.48 16.74
CA GLN A 129 -17.89 -7.81 16.84
C GLN A 129 -17.34 -8.52 18.09
N LYS A 130 -16.35 -9.40 17.94
CA LYS A 130 -15.75 -10.16 19.05
C LYS A 130 -14.45 -9.53 19.60
N LEU A 131 -13.93 -8.49 18.97
CA LEU A 131 -12.77 -7.74 19.48
C LEU A 131 -13.18 -6.37 20.06
N PRO A 132 -12.44 -5.85 21.04
CA PRO A 132 -12.57 -4.46 21.48
C PRO A 132 -12.37 -3.47 20.33
N ASP A 133 -12.97 -2.28 20.45
CA ASP A 133 -13.02 -1.28 19.38
C ASP A 133 -11.66 -0.79 18.88
N ASN A 134 -10.62 -0.87 19.72
CA ASN A 134 -9.28 -0.42 19.38
C ASN A 134 -8.49 -1.44 18.52
N LEU A 135 -8.96 -2.69 18.43
CA LEU A 135 -8.37 -3.75 17.61
C LEU A 135 -9.09 -3.88 16.27
N VAL A 136 -8.36 -4.29 15.23
CA VAL A 136 -8.89 -4.34 13.86
C VAL A 136 -9.38 -5.74 13.51
N ILE A 137 -8.46 -6.70 13.35
CA ILE A 137 -8.75 -8.09 13.05
C ILE A 137 -7.83 -9.04 13.82
N GLN A 138 -8.29 -10.27 14.03
CA GLN A 138 -7.49 -11.39 14.50
C GLN A 138 -7.89 -12.64 13.70
N ALA A 139 -6.89 -13.35 13.16
CA ALA A 139 -7.07 -14.64 12.52
C ALA A 139 -7.46 -15.71 13.54
N VAL A 140 -8.49 -16.50 13.21
CA VAL A 140 -8.96 -17.62 14.02
C VAL A 140 -8.33 -18.92 13.50
N GLU A 141 -7.00 -18.99 13.49
CA GLU A 141 -6.27 -20.09 12.86
C GLU A 141 -6.49 -21.43 13.59
N GLY A 142 -6.50 -21.44 14.92
CA GLY A 142 -6.63 -22.67 15.70
C GLY A 142 -7.98 -23.40 15.59
N GLU A 143 -9.02 -22.74 15.07
CA GLU A 143 -10.33 -23.37 14.86
C GLU A 143 -10.49 -23.91 13.43
N TYR A 144 -9.79 -23.32 12.46
CA TYR A 144 -10.03 -23.56 11.03
C TYR A 144 -8.80 -24.05 10.24
N MET A 145 -7.60 -24.02 10.83
CA MET A 145 -6.36 -24.61 10.29
C MET A 145 -5.94 -25.76 11.20
N MET A 146 -6.44 -26.95 10.89
CA MET A 146 -6.08 -28.18 11.60
C MET A 146 -4.74 -28.72 11.08
N PRO A 147 -3.99 -29.48 11.89
CA PRO A 147 -2.81 -30.20 11.42
C PRO A 147 -3.19 -31.20 10.31
N ASP A 148 -2.27 -31.39 9.37
CA ASP A 148 -2.31 -32.46 8.37
C ASP A 148 -2.00 -33.84 8.98
#